data_AF-A0A0Q8QSA7-F1
#
_entry.id   AF-A0A0Q8QSA7-F1
#
_cell.length_a   1.000
_cell.length_b   1.000
_cell.length_c   1.000
_cell.angle_alpha   90.00
_cell.angle_beta   90.00
_cell.angle_gamma   90.00
#
_symmetry.space_group_name_H-M   'P 1'
#
loop_
_entity.id
_entity.type
_entity.pdbx_description
1 polymer ?
#
loop_
_entity_poly.entity_id
_entity_poly.type
_entity_poly.pdbx_seq_one_letter_code
_entity_poly.pdbx_strand_id
1 'polypeptide(L)'
;MNKKTLAKIAAAVVVVAGGVFAYRAFGWGAMNGPVNSLKIDLSKPDALVVTTSLSSLPRDLLTVPLARDVLREDFLFYYEQTEDRLGLKGSLRRIAYEHELGWGDQLIRMVLDEPAEVAMWRDADGSLKHYVISVSRGKLARVLEEAGKVALKDTQLTIAGELRVDGDKVPVYALNYAYQRNLLFAAHGDRMVILSNPGMLYGSDRKVSDDTAQTTVAKLLGKDAAQQKVFHDQFHFEKAAQDGHSIAIKADFLSFGYQPFFSGLEALRFDFSKGAWRSQMLLDAAKLPKDGYDSSALWSALPYNPSSCFALPVDWTSLQPVLKSIGGKTSQPVLPLATELSGPVAACWYGNSRLHTPVFVANRAGGNEALFESLFQTAIRDGKSVQKQQGKKGELRWSGAVSTAQGATTPTLAISGNTVVFSADGKLVDQVLAVKRKEMPAASDLLPDAKHTVGMIAPASLARLIEVESFNTLPSQREPVLRGAVDAHLVPRLQALKKYPPYRMVLKSVPAKGIAWQPLEWQATGK
;
A
#
# COMPACT_ATOMS: atom_id res chain seq x y z
N MET A 1 36.64 9.88 -33.34
CA MET A 1 35.62 8.94 -32.81
C MET A 1 34.55 8.71 -33.87
N ASN A 2 34.26 7.48 -34.28
CA ASN A 2 33.38 7.18 -35.42
C ASN A 2 31.91 7.57 -35.11
N LYS A 3 31.16 8.12 -36.09
CA LYS A 3 29.74 8.53 -35.93
C LYS A 3 28.87 7.42 -35.34
N LYS A 4 29.14 6.16 -35.69
CA LYS A 4 28.44 4.98 -35.12
C LYS A 4 28.70 4.80 -33.62
N THR A 5 29.90 5.12 -33.14
CA THR A 5 30.25 5.04 -31.71
C THR A 5 29.61 6.17 -30.93
N LEU A 6 29.55 7.37 -31.52
CA LEU A 6 28.91 8.55 -30.93
C LEU A 6 27.39 8.37 -30.79
N ALA A 7 26.74 7.76 -31.79
CA ALA A 7 25.31 7.43 -31.74
C ALA A 7 25.00 6.36 -30.66
N LYS A 8 25.86 5.34 -30.51
CA LYS A 8 25.72 4.32 -29.46
C LYS A 8 25.87 4.90 -28.06
N ILE A 9 26.84 5.80 -27.85
CA ILE A 9 27.05 6.48 -26.57
C ILE A 9 25.86 7.41 -26.27
N ALA A 10 25.38 8.18 -27.25
CA ALA A 10 24.22 9.05 -27.08
C ALA A 10 22.94 8.25 -26.74
N ALA A 11 22.70 7.13 -27.42
CA ALA A 11 21.59 6.24 -27.11
C ALA A 11 21.71 5.62 -25.71
N ALA A 12 22.91 5.18 -25.32
CA ALA A 12 23.15 4.64 -23.97
C ALA A 12 22.92 5.69 -22.88
N VAL A 13 23.40 6.92 -23.09
CA VAL A 13 23.17 8.04 -22.15
C VAL A 13 21.68 8.38 -22.04
N VAL A 14 20.94 8.39 -23.16
CA VAL A 14 19.49 8.64 -23.14
C VAL A 14 18.72 7.52 -22.44
N VAL A 15 19.10 6.26 -22.65
CA VAL A 15 18.48 5.10 -21.98
C VAL A 15 18.77 5.10 -20.49
N VAL A 16 20.02 5.38 -20.08
CA VAL A 16 20.41 5.47 -18.65
C VAL A 16 19.72 6.66 -17.98
N ALA A 17 19.73 7.83 -18.61
CA ALA A 17 19.05 9.01 -18.09
C ALA A 17 17.52 8.81 -17.99
N GLY A 18 16.90 8.18 -19.00
CA GLY A 18 15.48 7.83 -18.98
C GLY A 18 15.15 6.76 -17.93
N GLY A 19 16.04 5.80 -17.70
CA GLY A 19 15.93 4.78 -16.65
C GLY A 19 16.02 5.39 -15.24
N VAL A 20 17.01 6.25 -14.99
CA VAL A 20 17.20 6.94 -13.70
C VAL A 20 16.06 7.91 -13.41
N PHE A 21 15.56 8.62 -14.44
CA PHE A 21 14.43 9.52 -14.28
C PHE A 21 13.13 8.76 -14.00
N ALA A 22 12.81 7.71 -14.77
CA ALA A 22 11.64 6.86 -14.50
C ALA A 22 11.71 6.24 -13.10
N TYR A 23 12.88 5.73 -12.72
CA TYR A 23 13.17 5.20 -11.39
C TYR A 23 12.91 6.22 -10.25
N ARG A 24 13.20 7.51 -10.46
CA ARG A 24 12.86 8.57 -9.50
C ARG A 24 11.39 8.98 -9.56
N ALA A 25 10.79 9.03 -10.74
CA ALA A 25 9.39 9.40 -10.95
C ALA A 25 8.41 8.38 -10.34
N PHE A 26 8.77 7.10 -10.29
CA PHE A 26 8.00 6.03 -9.63
C PHE A 26 8.32 5.88 -8.13
N GLY A 27 9.04 6.83 -7.53
CA GLY A 27 9.42 6.76 -6.11
C GLY A 27 10.38 5.61 -5.77
N TRP A 28 10.79 4.78 -6.74
CA TRP A 28 11.72 3.67 -6.52
C TRP A 28 13.12 4.14 -6.09
N GLY A 29 13.48 5.38 -6.41
CA GLY A 29 14.66 6.06 -5.87
C GLY A 29 14.62 6.34 -4.36
N ALA A 30 13.44 6.43 -3.75
CA ALA A 30 13.31 6.57 -2.30
C ALA A 30 13.61 5.25 -1.55
N MET A 31 13.57 4.10 -2.25
CA MET A 31 13.88 2.79 -1.68
C MET A 31 15.39 2.49 -1.57
N ASN A 32 16.26 3.39 -2.02
CA ASN A 32 17.72 3.14 -2.08
C ASN A 32 18.60 4.31 -1.61
N GLY A 33 18.06 5.27 -0.86
CA GLY A 33 18.86 6.34 -0.24
C GLY A 33 19.35 5.94 1.16
N PRO A 34 20.65 6.01 1.49
CA PRO A 34 21.09 5.73 2.85
C PRO A 34 20.72 6.90 3.78
N VAL A 35 19.75 6.67 4.68
CA VAL A 35 19.40 7.60 5.77
C VAL A 35 19.68 6.99 7.14
N ASN A 36 19.86 5.67 7.25
CA ASN A 36 20.47 4.99 8.41
C ASN A 36 20.98 3.62 7.93
N SER A 37 21.39 2.73 8.84
CA SER A 37 21.86 1.38 8.45
C SER A 37 20.83 0.56 7.67
N LEU A 38 19.54 0.87 7.86
CA LEU A 38 18.40 0.26 7.16
C LEU A 38 17.96 1.06 5.93
N LYS A 39 18.62 2.19 5.63
CA LYS A 39 18.28 3.11 4.53
C LYS A 39 16.85 3.67 4.61
N ILE A 40 16.31 3.87 5.81
CA ILE A 40 14.98 4.46 6.04
C ILE A 40 15.07 5.88 6.60
N ASP A 41 14.20 6.78 6.14
CA ASP A 41 14.04 8.13 6.71
C ASP A 41 13.05 8.06 7.89
N LEU A 42 13.57 8.13 9.12
CA LEU A 42 12.73 8.06 10.33
C LEU A 42 11.74 9.22 10.45
N SER A 43 11.90 10.33 9.73
CA SER A 43 10.90 11.40 9.75
C SER A 43 9.69 11.11 8.86
N LYS A 44 9.77 10.09 7.98
CA LYS A 44 8.77 9.81 6.94
C LYS A 44 8.25 8.37 6.96
N PRO A 45 7.40 8.00 7.94
CA PRO A 45 6.76 6.68 7.93
C PRO A 45 5.82 6.49 6.73
N ASP A 46 5.64 5.24 6.35
CA ASP A 46 4.72 4.75 5.31
C ASP A 46 3.28 4.61 5.83
N ALA A 47 3.14 4.28 7.13
CA ALA A 47 1.86 4.20 7.81
C ALA A 47 1.95 4.78 9.23
N LEU A 48 0.82 5.27 9.72
CA LEU A 48 0.68 5.81 11.07
C LEU A 48 -0.61 5.28 11.69
N VAL A 49 -0.48 4.68 12.87
CA VAL A 49 -1.60 4.34 13.75
C VAL A 49 -1.62 5.35 14.89
N VAL A 50 -2.74 6.03 15.09
CA VAL A 50 -3.00 6.87 16.26
C VAL A 50 -4.14 6.21 17.03
N THR A 51 -3.87 5.79 18.27
CA THR A 51 -4.81 4.99 19.06
C THR A 51 -4.93 5.55 20.47
N THR A 52 -6.12 5.44 21.07
CA THR A 52 -6.33 5.71 22.50
C THR A 52 -5.84 4.57 23.40
N SER A 53 -5.68 3.35 22.86
CA SER A 53 -5.18 2.18 23.58
C SER A 53 -4.81 1.05 22.61
N LEU A 54 -3.52 0.75 22.48
CA LEU A 54 -3.00 -0.24 21.52
C LEU A 54 -3.51 -1.67 21.81
N SER A 55 -3.81 -2.01 23.06
CA SER A 55 -4.33 -3.32 23.49
C SER A 55 -5.81 -3.53 23.19
N SER A 56 -6.55 -2.43 22.98
CA SER A 56 -7.97 -2.46 22.61
C SER A 56 -8.15 -2.59 21.10
N LEU A 57 -7.21 -2.06 20.29
CA LEU A 57 -7.29 -2.05 18.83
C LEU A 57 -7.69 -3.40 18.21
N PRO A 58 -7.09 -4.55 18.59
CA PRO A 58 -7.46 -5.83 18.01
C PRO A 58 -8.89 -6.26 18.36
N ARG A 59 -9.33 -6.03 19.60
CA ARG A 59 -10.69 -6.35 20.07
C ARG A 59 -11.73 -5.43 19.42
N ASP A 60 -11.40 -4.16 19.31
CA ASP A 60 -12.22 -3.13 18.68
C ASP A 60 -12.44 -3.42 17.19
N LEU A 61 -11.40 -3.87 16.49
CA LEU A 61 -11.51 -4.31 15.09
C LEU A 61 -12.54 -5.43 14.91
N LEU A 62 -12.65 -6.36 15.86
CA LEU A 62 -13.63 -7.46 15.84
C LEU A 62 -15.07 -7.03 16.16
N THR A 63 -15.32 -5.79 16.56
CA THR A 63 -16.70 -5.27 16.71
C THR A 63 -17.38 -5.06 15.36
N VAL A 64 -16.60 -4.96 14.27
CA VAL A 64 -17.12 -4.72 12.93
C VAL A 64 -17.46 -6.05 12.27
N PRO A 65 -18.72 -6.28 11.83
CA PRO A 65 -19.17 -7.58 11.35
C PRO A 65 -18.27 -8.20 10.29
N LEU A 66 -17.89 -7.43 9.26
CA LEU A 66 -17.01 -7.92 8.18
C LEU A 66 -15.64 -8.38 8.71
N ALA A 67 -15.03 -7.57 9.58
CA ALA A 67 -13.73 -7.89 10.16
C ALA A 67 -13.83 -9.09 11.10
N ARG A 68 -14.87 -9.15 11.94
CA ARG A 68 -15.15 -10.29 12.83
C ARG A 68 -15.30 -11.60 12.07
N ASP A 69 -16.06 -11.58 10.98
CA ASP A 69 -16.40 -12.78 10.24
C ASP A 69 -15.23 -13.28 9.37
N VAL A 70 -14.38 -12.37 8.84
CA VAL A 70 -13.24 -12.70 7.97
C VAL A 70 -11.94 -12.93 8.75
N LEU A 71 -11.63 -12.09 9.73
CA LEU A 71 -10.41 -12.24 10.53
C LEU A 71 -10.61 -13.36 11.56
N ARG A 72 -11.76 -13.40 12.26
CA ARG A 72 -12.08 -14.29 13.40
C ARG A 72 -11.17 -14.09 14.60
N GLU A 73 -11.64 -14.56 15.77
CA GLU A 73 -10.83 -14.60 17.00
C GLU A 73 -9.55 -15.45 16.82
N ASP A 74 -9.59 -16.51 16.00
CA ASP A 74 -8.39 -17.35 15.75
C ASP A 74 -7.24 -16.57 15.11
N PHE A 75 -7.53 -15.57 14.26
CA PHE A 75 -6.51 -14.67 13.73
C PHE A 75 -5.96 -13.76 14.83
N LEU A 76 -6.84 -13.25 15.70
CA LEU A 76 -6.44 -12.53 16.89
C LEU A 76 -5.49 -13.39 17.75
N PHE A 77 -5.90 -14.61 18.08
CA PHE A 77 -5.13 -15.58 18.87
C PHE A 77 -3.79 -15.93 18.21
N TYR A 78 -3.75 -16.13 16.90
CA TYR A 78 -2.50 -16.37 16.17
C TYR A 78 -1.53 -15.20 16.33
N TYR A 79 -1.98 -13.96 16.12
CA TYR A 79 -1.13 -12.77 16.29
C TYR A 79 -0.79 -12.50 17.76
N GLU A 80 -1.70 -12.82 18.68
CA GLU A 80 -1.50 -12.75 20.12
C GLU A 80 -0.51 -13.79 20.65
N GLN A 81 -0.33 -14.92 19.95
CA GLN A 81 0.61 -16.00 20.28
C GLN A 81 1.83 -16.03 19.35
N THR A 82 2.08 -14.95 18.62
CA THR A 82 3.28 -14.83 17.78
C THR A 82 4.56 -15.05 18.60
N GLU A 83 5.54 -15.69 17.97
CA GLU A 83 6.87 -15.91 18.55
C GLU A 83 7.48 -14.61 19.06
N ASP A 84 7.27 -13.49 18.36
CA ASP A 84 7.77 -12.18 18.78
C ASP A 84 7.15 -11.73 20.12
N ARG A 85 5.81 -11.86 20.29
CA ARG A 85 5.15 -11.50 21.56
C ARG A 85 5.49 -12.47 22.68
N LEU A 86 5.58 -13.76 22.37
CA LEU A 86 5.96 -14.80 23.33
C LEU A 86 7.42 -14.66 23.77
N GLY A 87 8.34 -14.37 22.85
CA GLY A 87 9.76 -14.11 23.10
C GLY A 87 9.97 -12.84 23.91
N LEU A 88 9.25 -11.76 23.58
CA LEU A 88 9.24 -10.53 24.36
C LEU A 88 8.73 -10.76 25.79
N LYS A 89 7.58 -11.44 25.92
CA LYS A 89 7.00 -11.77 27.23
C LYS A 89 7.90 -12.71 28.03
N GLY A 90 8.51 -13.70 27.39
CA GLY A 90 9.44 -14.65 28.00
C GLY A 90 10.70 -13.95 28.52
N SER A 91 11.32 -13.12 27.69
CA SER A 91 12.54 -12.37 28.06
C SER A 91 12.27 -11.37 29.17
N LEU A 92 11.18 -10.60 29.08
CA LEU A 92 10.80 -9.67 30.15
C LEU A 92 10.46 -10.37 31.47
N ARG A 93 9.82 -11.54 31.42
CA ARG A 93 9.57 -12.36 32.62
C ARG A 93 10.84 -12.93 33.22
N ARG A 94 11.81 -13.35 32.39
CA ARG A 94 13.11 -13.83 32.85
C ARG A 94 13.85 -12.72 33.61
N ILE A 95 13.95 -11.54 32.98
CA ILE A 95 14.58 -10.36 33.58
C ILE A 95 13.87 -9.97 34.89
N ALA A 96 12.53 -9.99 34.91
CA ALA A 96 11.77 -9.72 36.12
C ALA A 96 12.06 -10.74 37.22
N TYR A 97 12.13 -12.03 36.89
CA TYR A 97 12.44 -13.08 37.86
C TYR A 97 13.88 -12.98 38.40
N GLU A 98 14.85 -12.67 37.54
CA GLU A 98 16.27 -12.63 37.88
C GLU A 98 16.68 -11.35 38.63
N HIS A 99 15.97 -10.24 38.41
CA HIS A 99 16.40 -8.93 38.90
C HIS A 99 15.32 -8.18 39.67
N GLU A 100 14.08 -8.04 39.17
CA GLU A 100 12.96 -7.38 39.89
C GLU A 100 11.56 -7.88 39.44
N LEU A 101 10.86 -8.61 40.31
CA LEU A 101 9.64 -9.39 40.00
C LEU A 101 8.45 -8.61 39.39
N GLY A 102 8.46 -7.27 39.44
CA GLY A 102 7.40 -6.41 38.90
C GLY A 102 7.67 -5.79 37.53
N TRP A 103 8.92 -5.76 37.08
CA TRP A 103 9.35 -4.88 35.98
C TRP A 103 8.79 -5.29 34.61
N GLY A 104 8.88 -6.56 34.25
CA GLY A 104 8.51 -7.06 32.92
C GLY A 104 7.01 -7.00 32.59
N ASP A 105 6.17 -7.48 33.51
CA ASP A 105 4.71 -7.46 33.33
C ASP A 105 4.15 -6.03 33.40
N GLN A 106 4.78 -5.14 34.18
CA GLN A 106 4.42 -3.73 34.21
C GLN A 106 4.78 -3.06 32.87
N LEU A 107 5.99 -3.26 32.32
CA LEU A 107 6.44 -2.60 31.08
C LEU A 107 5.57 -2.95 29.86
N ILE A 108 5.15 -4.22 29.73
CA ILE A 108 4.21 -4.65 28.67
C ILE A 108 2.85 -3.99 28.83
N ARG A 109 2.28 -3.98 30.04
CA ARG A 109 0.99 -3.32 30.30
C ARG A 109 1.08 -1.81 30.07
N MET A 110 2.19 -1.20 30.45
CA MET A 110 2.40 0.25 30.36
C MET A 110 2.44 0.77 28.92
N VAL A 111 2.95 -0.02 27.99
CA VAL A 111 3.06 0.35 26.57
C VAL A 111 1.77 0.08 25.79
N LEU A 112 1.04 -0.98 26.15
CA LEU A 112 -0.10 -1.45 25.35
C LEU A 112 -1.44 -0.81 25.73
N ASP A 113 -1.68 -0.44 26.99
CA ASP A 113 -3.02 0.02 27.42
C ASP A 113 -3.27 1.53 27.25
N GLU A 114 -2.28 2.30 26.79
CA GLU A 114 -2.29 3.77 26.79
C GLU A 114 -2.41 4.37 25.37
N PRO A 115 -2.69 5.69 25.25
CA PRO A 115 -2.62 6.39 23.99
C PRO A 115 -1.24 6.28 23.37
N ALA A 116 -1.20 5.80 22.13
CA ALA A 116 0.03 5.49 21.43
C ALA A 116 -0.05 5.95 19.98
N GLU A 117 1.11 6.34 19.45
CA GLU A 117 1.33 6.49 18.02
C GLU A 117 2.30 5.41 17.55
N VAL A 118 1.89 4.64 16.55
CA VAL A 118 2.73 3.62 15.92
C VAL A 118 3.00 4.06 14.48
N ALA A 119 4.22 4.55 14.25
CA ALA A 119 4.72 4.84 12.92
C ALA A 119 5.40 3.60 12.34
N MET A 120 5.19 3.31 11.06
CA MET A 120 5.70 2.10 10.42
C MET A 120 6.38 2.41 9.09
N TRP A 121 7.44 1.65 8.77
CA TRP A 121 8.23 1.73 7.55
C TRP A 121 8.35 0.37 6.89
N ARG A 122 8.37 0.38 5.57
CA ARG A 122 8.65 -0.80 4.76
C ARG A 122 10.12 -1.21 4.86
N ASP A 123 10.36 -2.50 4.81
CA ASP A 123 11.69 -3.08 4.65
C ASP A 123 12.04 -3.26 3.17
N ALA A 124 13.23 -3.80 2.87
CA ALA A 124 13.69 -4.04 1.50
C ALA A 124 12.76 -4.95 0.67
N ASP A 125 11.95 -5.80 1.31
CA ASP A 125 10.95 -6.63 0.65
C ASP A 125 9.59 -5.95 0.44
N GLY A 126 9.46 -4.68 0.86
CA GLY A 126 8.25 -3.87 0.75
C GLY A 126 7.22 -4.09 1.87
N SER A 127 7.47 -4.97 2.84
CA SER A 127 6.55 -5.20 3.97
C SER A 127 6.82 -4.23 5.14
N LEU A 128 5.76 -3.80 5.85
CA LEU A 128 5.89 -2.94 7.03
C LEU A 128 6.45 -3.74 8.22
N LYS A 129 7.77 -3.67 8.44
CA LYS A 129 8.46 -4.42 9.50
C LYS A 129 9.12 -3.53 10.55
N HIS A 130 9.52 -2.32 10.16
CA HIS A 130 10.17 -1.39 11.06
C HIS A 130 9.11 -0.46 11.66
N TYR A 131 9.16 -0.24 12.97
CA TYR A 131 8.18 0.59 13.64
C TYR A 131 8.79 1.39 14.80
N VAL A 132 8.15 2.52 15.07
CA VAL A 132 8.38 3.36 16.24
C VAL A 132 7.07 3.49 16.99
N ILE A 133 7.07 3.15 18.27
CA ILE A 133 5.94 3.37 19.17
C ILE A 133 6.30 4.56 20.06
N SER A 134 5.49 5.61 20.03
CA SER A 134 5.56 6.71 20.99
C SER A 134 4.36 6.67 21.92
N VAL A 135 4.61 6.76 23.23
CA VAL A 135 3.57 6.75 24.26
C VAL A 135 3.74 7.93 25.21
N SER A 136 2.62 8.40 25.76
CA SER A 136 2.57 9.44 26.79
C SER A 136 2.07 8.83 28.09
N ARG A 137 2.90 8.84 29.14
CA ARG A 137 2.55 8.22 30.43
C ARG A 137 3.25 8.89 31.61
N GLY A 138 2.47 9.13 32.67
CA GLY A 138 3.01 9.49 33.98
C GLY A 138 3.71 8.32 34.68
N LYS A 139 4.80 8.60 35.41
CA LYS A 139 5.61 7.63 36.19
C LYS A 139 6.60 6.77 35.37
N LEU A 140 6.95 7.18 34.15
CA LEU A 140 8.03 6.54 33.38
C LEU A 140 9.40 6.61 34.07
N ALA A 141 9.62 7.65 34.88
CA ALA A 141 10.87 7.84 35.63
C ALA A 141 11.25 6.62 36.50
N ARG A 142 10.27 5.99 37.16
CA ARG A 142 10.51 4.79 37.99
C ARG A 142 10.93 3.59 37.15
N VAL A 143 10.28 3.40 36.00
CA VAL A 143 10.56 2.30 35.06
C VAL A 143 11.98 2.39 34.52
N LEU A 144 12.45 3.61 34.25
CA LEU A 144 13.80 3.88 33.79
C LEU A 144 14.86 3.67 34.87
N GLU A 145 14.56 4.05 36.12
CA GLU A 145 15.48 3.80 37.24
C GLU A 145 15.71 2.29 37.42
N GLU A 146 14.64 1.51 37.37
CA GLU A 146 14.69 0.04 37.43
C GLU A 146 15.42 -0.53 36.20
N ALA A 147 15.10 -0.06 34.98
CA ALA A 147 15.79 -0.48 33.76
C ALA A 147 17.30 -0.18 33.79
N GLY A 148 17.72 0.96 34.35
CA GLY A 148 19.13 1.31 34.53
C GLY A 148 19.87 0.35 35.47
N LYS A 149 19.24 -0.06 36.58
CA LYS A 149 19.82 -1.04 37.52
C LYS A 149 19.95 -2.43 36.89
N VAL A 150 18.95 -2.84 36.09
CA VAL A 150 18.92 -4.12 35.38
C VAL A 150 19.95 -4.14 34.24
N ALA A 151 20.05 -3.06 33.45
CA ALA A 151 20.94 -2.99 32.29
C ALA A 151 22.44 -3.12 32.63
N LEU A 152 22.81 -2.94 33.90
CA LEU A 152 24.16 -3.15 34.41
C LEU A 152 24.47 -4.60 34.75
N LYS A 153 23.44 -5.46 34.88
CA LYS A 153 23.55 -6.82 35.43
C LYS A 153 23.05 -7.92 34.50
N ASP A 154 22.25 -7.58 33.50
CA ASP A 154 21.64 -8.53 32.57
C ASP A 154 22.33 -8.50 31.19
N THR A 155 22.25 -9.62 30.46
CA THR A 155 22.84 -9.75 29.12
C THR A 155 21.84 -9.48 27.98
N GLN A 156 20.54 -9.52 28.26
CA GLN A 156 19.47 -9.20 27.32
C GLN A 156 19.13 -7.71 27.31
N LEU A 157 19.26 -7.01 28.43
CA LEU A 157 19.08 -5.56 28.53
C LEU A 157 20.42 -4.85 28.69
N THR A 158 20.76 -3.95 27.78
CA THR A 158 22.04 -3.21 27.81
C THR A 158 21.83 -1.72 27.49
N ILE A 159 22.79 -0.88 27.82
CA ILE A 159 22.83 0.52 27.36
C ILE A 159 23.43 0.54 25.95
N ALA A 160 22.66 0.99 24.97
CA ALA A 160 23.06 1.07 23.57
C ALA A 160 23.77 2.40 23.24
N GLY A 161 23.42 3.48 23.94
CA GLY A 161 23.98 4.80 23.74
C GLY A 161 23.24 5.88 24.52
N GLU A 162 23.47 7.15 24.18
CA GLU A 162 22.81 8.31 24.78
C GLU A 162 22.27 9.24 23.68
N LEU A 163 21.18 9.94 23.98
CA LEU A 163 20.59 11.00 23.17
C LEU A 163 20.58 12.31 23.96
N ARG A 164 20.61 13.44 23.26
CA ARG A 164 20.30 14.75 23.87
C ARG A 164 18.85 15.11 23.58
N VAL A 165 18.07 15.35 24.63
CA VAL A 165 16.65 15.74 24.54
C VAL A 165 16.44 16.90 25.51
N ASP A 166 15.97 18.05 25.02
CA ASP A 166 15.76 19.27 25.84
C ASP A 166 16.98 19.69 26.68
N GLY A 167 18.20 19.37 26.23
CA GLY A 167 19.45 19.63 26.95
C GLY A 167 19.89 18.50 27.89
N ASP A 168 18.98 17.60 28.26
CA ASP A 168 19.24 16.45 29.11
C ASP A 168 19.87 15.29 28.32
N LYS A 169 20.71 14.51 29.00
CA LYS A 169 21.25 13.25 28.46
C LYS A 169 20.29 12.11 28.78
N VAL A 170 19.72 11.52 27.74
CA VAL A 170 18.75 10.43 27.83
C VAL A 170 19.42 9.12 27.41
N PRO A 171 19.55 8.12 28.30
CA PRO A 171 20.08 6.82 27.93
C PRO A 171 19.11 6.09 26.99
N VAL A 172 19.68 5.39 26.00
CA VAL A 172 18.95 4.49 25.11
C VAL A 172 19.31 3.06 25.48
N TYR A 173 18.30 2.27 25.80
CA TYR A 173 18.44 0.87 26.17
C TYR A 173 18.18 -0.03 24.97
N ALA A 174 18.91 -1.13 24.86
CA ALA A 174 18.66 -2.21 23.92
C ALA A 174 18.17 -3.46 24.66
N LEU A 175 17.03 -4.00 24.24
CA LEU A 175 16.45 -5.24 24.72
C LEU A 175 16.52 -6.32 23.64
N ASN A 176 17.32 -7.35 23.88
CA ASN A 176 17.36 -8.58 23.09
C ASN A 176 16.32 -9.57 23.62
N TYR A 177 15.28 -9.84 22.84
CA TYR A 177 14.16 -10.67 23.28
C TYR A 177 13.98 -11.98 22.51
N ALA A 178 14.72 -12.17 21.43
CA ALA A 178 14.77 -13.40 20.65
C ALA A 178 16.00 -13.37 19.73
N TYR A 179 16.30 -14.49 19.07
CA TYR A 179 17.45 -14.58 18.17
C TYR A 179 17.40 -13.49 17.09
N GLN A 180 18.42 -12.62 17.07
CA GLN A 180 18.51 -11.46 16.17
C GLN A 180 17.37 -10.43 16.29
N ARG A 181 16.64 -10.42 17.42
CA ARG A 181 15.56 -9.48 17.68
C ARG A 181 15.91 -8.55 18.83
N ASN A 182 16.25 -7.32 18.47
CA ASN A 182 16.62 -6.27 19.41
C ASN A 182 15.67 -5.08 19.26
N LEU A 183 15.10 -4.62 20.36
CA LEU A 183 14.34 -3.36 20.44
C LEU A 183 15.21 -2.29 21.07
N LEU A 184 15.07 -1.04 20.65
CA LEU A 184 15.56 0.10 21.42
C LEU A 184 14.41 0.75 22.17
N PHE A 185 14.68 1.28 23.36
CA PHE A 185 13.75 2.19 24.01
C PHE A 185 14.48 3.27 24.80
N ALA A 186 13.85 4.43 24.87
CA ALA A 186 14.28 5.57 25.66
C ALA A 186 13.05 6.26 26.23
N ALA A 187 13.20 6.91 27.38
CA ALA A 187 12.14 7.75 27.94
C ALA A 187 12.70 9.03 28.56
N HIS A 188 11.89 10.07 28.53
CA HIS A 188 12.23 11.41 29.01
C HIS A 188 10.96 12.10 29.49
N GLY A 189 10.94 12.52 30.76
CA GLY A 189 9.71 12.98 31.42
C GLY A 189 8.60 11.92 31.34
N ASP A 190 7.45 12.31 30.78
CA ASP A 190 6.29 11.45 30.59
C ASP A 190 6.19 10.87 29.16
N ARG A 191 7.29 10.86 28.41
CA ARG A 191 7.35 10.32 27.05
C ARG A 191 8.26 9.10 26.99
N MET A 192 7.84 8.07 26.27
CA MET A 192 8.67 6.90 25.95
C MET A 192 8.57 6.61 24.45
N VAL A 193 9.70 6.26 23.86
CA VAL A 193 9.83 5.86 22.46
C VAL A 193 10.47 4.49 22.40
N ILE A 194 9.90 3.61 21.58
CA ILE A 194 10.37 2.25 21.32
C ILE A 194 10.63 2.12 19.81
N LEU A 195 11.77 1.59 19.42
CA LEU A 195 12.13 1.32 18.04
C LEU A 195 12.33 -0.18 17.83
N SER A 196 11.77 -0.72 16.74
CA SER A 196 11.77 -2.15 16.43
C SER A 196 13.14 -2.75 16.11
N ASN A 197 14.13 -1.92 15.78
CA ASN A 197 15.46 -2.35 15.38
C ASN A 197 16.52 -1.30 15.73
N PRO A 198 17.71 -1.66 16.26
CA PRO A 198 18.76 -0.70 16.58
C PRO A 198 19.27 0.08 15.38
N GLY A 199 19.25 -0.55 14.20
CA GLY A 199 19.67 0.05 12.93
C GLY A 199 18.84 1.26 12.49
N MET A 200 17.69 1.48 13.12
CA MET A 200 16.85 2.66 12.91
C MET A 200 17.50 3.94 13.42
N LEU A 201 18.28 3.85 14.51
CA LEU A 201 18.95 4.97 15.16
C LEU A 201 20.48 4.89 15.02
N TYR A 202 21.04 3.70 15.21
CA TYR A 202 22.47 3.47 15.28
C TYR A 202 23.04 2.80 14.02
N GLY A 203 24.30 3.13 13.71
CA GLY A 203 25.10 2.47 12.69
C GLY A 203 25.74 1.19 13.21
N SER A 204 26.47 0.49 12.33
CA SER A 204 27.24 -0.72 12.70
C SER A 204 28.32 -0.45 13.75
N ASP A 205 28.76 0.80 13.88
CA ASP A 205 29.72 1.28 14.88
C ASP A 205 29.07 1.69 16.21
N ARG A 206 27.75 1.44 16.37
CA ARG A 206 26.93 1.84 17.53
C ARG A 206 26.90 3.35 17.80
N LYS A 207 27.31 4.18 16.85
CA LYS A 207 27.06 5.63 16.89
C LYS A 207 25.75 5.93 16.21
N VAL A 208 25.16 7.08 16.53
CA VAL A 208 23.99 7.58 15.81
C VAL A 208 24.36 7.64 14.32
N SER A 209 23.57 6.95 13.50
CA SER A 209 23.87 6.82 12.07
C SER A 209 23.47 8.04 11.25
N ASP A 210 22.53 8.85 11.76
CA ASP A 210 21.92 9.95 11.03
C ASP A 210 21.26 10.97 11.96
N ASP A 211 21.45 12.26 11.62
CA ASP A 211 20.94 13.40 12.39
C ASP A 211 19.41 13.49 12.31
N THR A 212 18.80 13.05 11.21
CA THR A 212 17.34 13.06 11.04
C THR A 212 16.69 12.05 12.00
N ALA A 213 17.27 10.85 12.10
CA ALA A 213 16.87 9.82 13.05
C ALA A 213 16.98 10.31 14.49
N GLN A 214 18.13 10.90 14.87
CA GLN A 214 18.33 11.47 16.21
C GLN A 214 17.33 12.58 16.51
N THR A 215 17.15 13.53 15.59
CA THR A 215 16.24 14.66 15.75
C THR A 215 14.80 14.20 15.88
N THR A 216 14.38 13.20 15.11
CA THR A 216 13.03 12.63 15.17
C THR A 216 12.76 12.00 16.54
N VAL A 217 13.67 11.15 17.03
CA VAL A 217 13.53 10.52 18.35
C VAL A 217 13.57 11.57 19.46
N ALA A 218 14.44 12.57 19.35
CA ALA A 218 14.50 13.66 20.32
C ALA A 218 13.20 14.47 20.37
N LYS A 219 12.59 14.80 19.23
CA LYS A 219 11.29 15.49 19.17
C LYS A 219 10.16 14.68 19.79
N LEU A 220 10.12 13.36 19.55
CA LEU A 220 9.11 12.46 20.13
C LEU A 220 9.21 12.36 21.68
N LEU A 221 10.44 12.49 22.21
CA LEU A 221 10.76 12.48 23.64
C LEU A 221 10.74 13.86 24.31
N GLY A 222 10.77 14.93 23.52
CA GLY A 222 10.83 16.31 24.02
C GLY A 222 9.56 16.74 24.74
N LYS A 223 9.64 17.82 25.51
CA LYS A 223 8.52 18.39 26.28
C LYS A 223 7.51 19.15 25.41
N ASP A 224 7.91 19.62 24.24
CA ASP A 224 7.05 20.39 23.33
C ASP A 224 6.04 19.49 22.60
N ALA A 225 4.76 19.63 22.97
CA ALA A 225 3.65 18.87 22.39
C ALA A 225 3.46 19.10 20.88
N ALA A 226 3.87 20.25 20.33
CA ALA A 226 3.81 20.48 18.90
C ALA A 226 4.89 19.66 18.18
N GLN A 227 6.09 19.58 18.75
CA GLN A 227 7.20 18.81 18.20
C GLN A 227 7.00 17.29 18.34
N GLN A 228 6.25 16.84 19.35
CA GLN A 228 5.91 15.42 19.51
C GLN A 228 5.09 14.86 18.34
N LYS A 229 4.39 15.70 17.58
CA LYS A 229 3.55 15.30 16.44
C LYS A 229 4.33 15.20 15.12
N VAL A 230 5.57 14.70 15.17
CA VAL A 230 6.50 14.67 14.02
C VAL A 230 5.88 14.06 12.77
N PHE A 231 4.99 13.08 12.92
CA PHE A 231 4.39 12.36 11.80
C PHE A 231 3.06 12.94 11.32
N HIS A 232 2.44 13.87 12.05
CA HIS A 232 1.06 14.30 11.76
C HIS A 232 0.97 15.11 10.49
N ASP A 233 1.94 15.98 10.23
CA ASP A 233 1.93 16.90 9.09
C ASP A 233 1.86 16.14 7.75
N GLN A 234 2.71 15.12 7.58
CA GLN A 234 2.75 14.33 6.34
C GLN A 234 1.49 13.48 6.08
N PHE A 235 0.69 13.24 7.12
CA PHE A 235 -0.59 12.55 7.03
C PHE A 235 -1.78 13.51 7.18
N HIS A 236 -1.53 14.82 7.29
CA HIS A 236 -2.54 15.84 7.54
C HIS A 236 -3.50 15.47 8.69
N PHE A 237 -2.95 14.96 9.80
CA PHE A 237 -3.71 14.71 11.02
C PHE A 237 -3.92 16.02 11.80
N GLU A 238 -5.10 16.63 11.66
CA GLU A 238 -5.42 17.89 12.35
C GLU A 238 -5.67 17.71 13.86
N LYS A 239 -5.99 16.49 14.32
CA LYS A 239 -6.37 16.17 15.71
C LYS A 239 -5.85 14.81 16.14
N ALA A 240 -5.62 14.63 17.45
CA ALA A 240 -5.46 13.32 18.07
C ALA A 240 -6.68 12.43 17.74
N ALA A 241 -6.50 11.10 17.73
CA ALA A 241 -7.59 10.16 17.44
C ALA A 241 -8.83 10.49 18.28
N GLN A 242 -9.94 10.80 17.62
CA GLN A 242 -11.24 10.93 18.28
C GLN A 242 -11.64 9.54 18.80
N ASP A 243 -12.06 9.41 20.06
CA ASP A 243 -12.57 8.19 20.73
C ASP A 243 -12.38 6.90 19.91
N GLY A 244 -11.19 6.30 19.91
CA GLY A 244 -10.89 5.07 19.17
C GLY A 244 -9.53 5.07 18.45
N HIS A 245 -9.53 4.64 17.19
CA HIS A 245 -8.30 4.34 16.43
C HIS A 245 -8.34 4.98 15.05
N SER A 246 -7.21 5.51 14.60
CA SER A 246 -7.02 6.00 13.24
C SER A 246 -5.81 5.32 12.63
N ILE A 247 -5.98 4.72 11.46
CA ILE A 247 -4.91 4.09 10.69
C ILE A 247 -4.81 4.83 9.37
N ALA A 248 -3.67 5.49 9.11
CA ALA A 248 -3.38 6.11 7.82
C ALA A 248 -2.23 5.38 7.13
N ILE A 249 -2.36 5.16 5.84
CA ILE A 249 -1.39 4.44 5.01
C ILE A 249 -1.18 5.27 3.75
N LYS A 250 0.08 5.58 3.43
CA LYS A 250 0.40 6.34 2.21
C LYS A 250 0.00 5.55 0.97
N ALA A 251 -0.52 6.26 -0.01
CA ALA A 251 -0.85 5.69 -1.31
C ALA A 251 0.40 5.11 -1.96
N ASP A 252 1.57 5.69 -1.66
CA ASP A 252 2.82 5.24 -2.25
C ASP A 252 3.24 3.82 -1.80
N PHE A 253 2.86 3.43 -0.59
CA PHE A 253 2.98 2.10 -0.06
C PHE A 253 2.00 1.16 -0.75
N LEU A 254 0.73 1.53 -0.77
CA LEU A 254 -0.34 0.70 -1.34
C LEU A 254 -0.18 0.46 -2.85
N SER A 255 0.38 1.43 -3.57
CA SER A 255 0.58 1.33 -5.01
C SER A 255 1.94 0.72 -5.38
N PHE A 256 2.77 0.27 -4.44
CA PHE A 256 4.07 -0.35 -4.72
C PHE A 256 4.97 0.46 -5.70
N GLY A 257 4.95 1.79 -5.61
CA GLY A 257 5.72 2.66 -6.52
C GLY A 257 4.99 3.10 -7.80
N TYR A 258 3.76 2.66 -8.03
CA TYR A 258 2.99 3.04 -9.23
C TYR A 258 2.23 4.37 -9.09
N GLN A 259 2.61 5.27 -8.17
CA GLN A 259 1.87 6.51 -7.86
C GLN A 259 1.59 7.43 -9.07
N PRO A 260 2.42 7.49 -10.14
CA PRO A 260 2.06 8.23 -11.34
C PRO A 260 0.71 7.83 -11.98
N PHE A 261 0.20 6.62 -11.69
CA PHE A 261 -1.12 6.15 -12.12
C PHE A 261 -2.25 6.44 -11.12
N PHE A 262 -1.95 7.05 -9.97
CA PHE A 262 -2.88 7.38 -8.89
C PHE A 262 -2.71 8.86 -8.53
N SER A 263 -2.75 9.76 -9.53
CA SER A 263 -2.35 11.14 -9.34
C SER A 263 -3.25 11.85 -8.33
N GLY A 264 -2.63 12.52 -7.36
CA GLY A 264 -3.33 13.24 -6.31
C GLY A 264 -3.94 12.37 -5.21
N LEU A 265 -3.82 11.04 -5.22
CA LEU A 265 -4.09 10.22 -4.03
C LEU A 265 -2.81 10.12 -3.19
N GLU A 266 -2.83 10.71 -2.00
CA GLU A 266 -1.65 10.77 -1.12
C GLU A 266 -1.68 9.69 -0.03
N ALA A 267 -2.85 9.40 0.53
CA ALA A 267 -3.03 8.39 1.58
C ALA A 267 -4.48 7.90 1.69
N LEU A 268 -4.67 6.73 2.30
CA LEU A 268 -5.95 6.25 2.79
C LEU A 268 -5.95 6.29 4.32
N ARG A 269 -7.09 6.63 4.90
CA ARG A 269 -7.29 6.61 6.35
C ARG A 269 -8.54 5.85 6.71
N PHE A 270 -8.44 5.11 7.81
CA PHE A 270 -9.52 4.34 8.40
C PHE A 270 -9.65 4.76 9.86
N ASP A 271 -10.78 5.33 10.22
CA ASP A 271 -11.09 5.71 11.59
C ASP A 271 -12.10 4.73 12.17
N PHE A 272 -11.73 4.10 13.27
CA PHE A 272 -12.61 3.32 14.10
C PHE A 272 -13.04 4.13 15.31
N SER A 273 -14.34 4.25 15.51
CA SER A 273 -14.92 4.82 16.72
C SER A 273 -16.28 4.20 16.98
N LYS A 274 -16.56 3.83 18.23
CA LYS A 274 -17.89 3.38 18.69
C LYS A 274 -18.49 2.26 17.83
N GLY A 275 -17.67 1.28 17.43
CA GLY A 275 -18.12 0.10 16.66
C GLY A 275 -18.31 0.34 15.15
N ALA A 276 -17.91 1.50 14.63
CA ALA A 276 -18.03 1.84 13.21
C ALA A 276 -16.70 2.26 12.60
N TRP A 277 -16.48 1.86 11.33
CA TRP A 277 -15.38 2.36 10.51
C TRP A 277 -15.83 3.50 9.61
N ARG A 278 -14.96 4.49 9.46
CA ARG A 278 -15.04 5.53 8.44
C ARG A 278 -13.78 5.48 7.59
N SER A 279 -13.96 5.45 6.27
CA SER A 279 -12.84 5.53 5.32
C SER A 279 -12.70 6.95 4.80
N GLN A 280 -11.47 7.39 4.58
CA GLN A 280 -11.15 8.69 4.01
C GLN A 280 -9.99 8.56 3.02
N MET A 281 -9.96 9.45 2.03
CA MET A 281 -8.88 9.58 1.04
C MET A 281 -8.22 10.94 1.20
N LEU A 282 -6.90 10.99 1.35
CA LEU A 282 -6.14 12.23 1.34
C LEU A 282 -5.86 12.58 -0.11
N LEU A 283 -6.43 13.69 -0.57
CA LEU A 283 -6.34 14.10 -1.96
C LEU A 283 -5.59 15.42 -2.11
N ASP A 284 -4.73 15.51 -3.12
CA ASP A 284 -4.05 16.74 -3.55
C ASP A 284 -4.75 17.33 -4.78
N ALA A 285 -5.47 18.43 -4.57
CA ALA A 285 -6.22 19.14 -5.61
C ALA A 285 -5.33 19.54 -6.81
N ALA A 286 -4.04 19.84 -6.58
CA ALA A 286 -3.14 20.30 -7.64
C ALA A 286 -2.71 19.17 -8.60
N LYS A 287 -2.82 17.90 -8.16
CA LYS A 287 -2.44 16.71 -8.93
C LYS A 287 -3.65 15.93 -9.47
N LEU A 288 -4.87 16.37 -9.17
CA LEU A 288 -6.08 15.80 -9.74
C LEU A 288 -6.32 16.32 -11.17
N PRO A 289 -6.98 15.54 -12.03
CA PRO A 289 -7.39 16.00 -13.37
C PRO A 289 -8.24 17.28 -13.29
N LYS A 290 -7.94 18.27 -14.14
CA LYS A 290 -8.62 19.58 -14.17
C LYS A 290 -10.12 19.48 -14.48
N ASP A 291 -10.51 18.48 -15.29
CA ASP A 291 -11.90 18.23 -15.68
C ASP A 291 -12.68 17.43 -14.61
N GLY A 292 -12.04 17.17 -13.46
CA GLY A 292 -12.64 16.50 -12.31
C GLY A 292 -12.55 14.98 -12.36
N TYR A 293 -13.32 14.36 -11.45
CA TYR A 293 -13.36 12.92 -11.20
C TYR A 293 -14.72 12.35 -11.66
N ASP A 294 -15.04 12.44 -12.96
CA ASP A 294 -16.25 11.82 -13.52
C ASP A 294 -15.91 10.47 -14.16
N SER A 295 -16.40 9.40 -13.54
CA SER A 295 -16.14 8.02 -13.97
C SER A 295 -17.31 7.39 -14.73
N SER A 296 -18.39 8.14 -15.01
CA SER A 296 -19.63 7.63 -15.62
C SER A 296 -19.40 6.90 -16.96
N ALA A 297 -18.56 7.48 -17.82
CA ALA A 297 -18.22 6.90 -19.12
C ALA A 297 -17.46 5.57 -18.99
N LEU A 298 -16.63 5.41 -17.95
CA LEU A 298 -15.91 4.17 -17.69
C LEU A 298 -16.88 3.07 -17.24
N TRP A 299 -17.74 3.36 -16.26
CA TRP A 299 -18.71 2.40 -15.73
C TRP A 299 -19.67 1.88 -16.81
N SER A 300 -19.99 2.71 -17.79
CA SER A 300 -20.84 2.33 -18.93
C SER A 300 -20.15 1.41 -19.95
N ALA A 301 -18.81 1.33 -19.93
CA ALA A 301 -18.04 0.45 -20.81
C ALA A 301 -17.67 -0.88 -20.14
N LEU A 302 -17.70 -0.93 -18.81
CA LEU A 302 -17.24 -2.08 -18.03
C LEU A 302 -18.30 -3.18 -17.95
N PRO A 303 -17.91 -4.46 -18.05
CA PRO A 303 -18.79 -5.60 -17.79
C PRO A 303 -19.45 -5.55 -16.41
N TYR A 304 -20.70 -6.01 -16.37
CA TYR A 304 -21.48 -6.13 -15.15
C TYR A 304 -20.80 -7.02 -14.10
N ASN A 305 -21.02 -6.68 -12.81
CA ASN A 305 -20.60 -7.45 -11.64
C ASN A 305 -19.09 -7.81 -11.57
N PRO A 306 -18.18 -6.82 -11.57
CA PRO A 306 -16.77 -7.08 -11.30
C PRO A 306 -16.56 -7.58 -9.86
N SER A 307 -15.58 -8.49 -9.67
CA SER A 307 -15.09 -8.87 -8.34
C SER A 307 -14.55 -7.67 -7.58
N SER A 308 -13.73 -6.88 -8.28
CA SER A 308 -13.20 -5.60 -7.82
C SER A 308 -12.93 -4.74 -9.04
N CYS A 309 -13.20 -3.45 -8.95
CA CYS A 309 -12.99 -2.52 -10.06
C CYS A 309 -12.82 -1.13 -9.49
N PHE A 310 -11.75 -0.44 -9.89
CA PHE A 310 -11.39 0.86 -9.34
C PHE A 310 -11.18 1.86 -10.48
N ALA A 311 -11.82 3.02 -10.36
CA ALA A 311 -11.51 4.18 -11.19
C ALA A 311 -10.32 4.91 -10.56
N LEU A 312 -9.34 5.28 -11.36
CA LEU A 312 -8.09 5.91 -10.94
C LEU A 312 -7.94 7.25 -11.64
N PRO A 313 -7.63 8.34 -10.91
CA PRO A 313 -7.35 9.64 -11.52
C PRO A 313 -5.94 9.58 -12.10
N VAL A 314 -5.82 9.39 -13.42
CA VAL A 314 -4.52 9.32 -14.08
C VAL A 314 -4.18 10.69 -14.66
N ASP A 315 -3.04 11.24 -14.28
CA ASP A 315 -2.42 12.35 -15.01
C ASP A 315 -1.59 11.79 -16.17
N TRP A 316 -2.21 11.71 -17.35
CA TRP A 316 -1.56 11.21 -18.57
C TRP A 316 -0.31 12.01 -18.95
N THR A 317 -0.25 13.31 -18.62
CA THR A 317 0.91 14.16 -18.94
C THR A 317 2.12 13.75 -18.09
N SER A 318 1.89 13.41 -16.83
CA SER A 318 2.94 12.90 -15.92
C SER A 318 3.58 11.60 -16.42
N LEU A 319 2.90 10.86 -17.32
CA LEU A 319 3.40 9.61 -17.90
C LEU A 319 4.31 9.81 -19.12
N GLN A 320 4.43 11.03 -19.67
CA GLN A 320 5.31 11.30 -20.83
C GLN A 320 6.75 10.78 -20.67
N PRO A 321 7.42 10.92 -19.50
CA PRO A 321 8.77 10.39 -19.32
C PRO A 321 8.84 8.86 -19.42
N VAL A 322 7.80 8.17 -18.95
CA VAL A 322 7.67 6.71 -19.05
C VAL A 322 7.51 6.29 -20.51
N LEU A 323 6.60 6.96 -21.22
CA LEU A 323 6.39 6.73 -22.66
C LEU A 323 7.67 7.01 -23.47
N LYS A 324 8.42 8.06 -23.13
CA LYS A 324 9.71 8.37 -23.76
C LYS A 324 10.74 7.27 -23.50
N SER A 325 10.81 6.73 -22.29
CA SER A 325 11.70 5.62 -21.93
C SER A 325 11.34 4.32 -22.66
N ILE A 326 10.04 4.08 -22.85
CA ILE A 326 9.52 2.92 -23.61
C ILE A 326 9.85 3.07 -25.10
N GLY A 327 9.53 4.23 -25.70
CA GLY A 327 9.79 4.52 -27.11
C GLY A 327 11.27 4.57 -27.47
N GLY A 328 12.14 5.03 -26.55
CA GLY A 328 13.59 5.04 -26.78
C GLY A 328 14.24 3.65 -26.86
N LYS A 329 13.51 2.59 -26.51
CA LYS A 329 13.98 1.20 -26.58
C LYS A 329 13.56 0.49 -27.88
N THR A 330 12.72 1.11 -28.71
CA THR A 330 12.21 0.52 -29.96
C THR A 330 12.26 1.51 -31.11
N SER A 331 12.04 1.02 -32.34
CA SER A 331 11.92 1.88 -33.54
C SER A 331 10.52 2.48 -33.72
N GLN A 332 9.58 2.20 -32.80
CA GLN A 332 8.17 2.55 -32.92
C GLN A 332 7.86 3.83 -32.13
N PRO A 333 7.28 4.88 -32.75
CA PRO A 333 6.92 6.10 -32.04
C PRO A 333 5.72 5.84 -31.11
N VAL A 334 5.90 6.07 -29.81
CA VAL A 334 4.82 6.01 -28.79
C VAL A 334 4.47 7.39 -28.23
N LEU A 335 5.09 8.46 -28.75
CA LEU A 335 4.79 9.84 -28.39
C LEU A 335 4.04 10.52 -29.53
N PRO A 336 3.06 11.40 -29.24
CA PRO A 336 2.64 11.86 -27.92
C PRO A 336 1.43 11.10 -27.34
N LEU A 337 1.50 9.78 -27.11
CA LEU A 337 0.33 8.98 -26.67
C LEU A 337 -0.42 9.54 -25.43
N ALA A 338 0.29 10.22 -24.52
CA ALA A 338 -0.32 10.89 -23.37
C ALA A 338 -1.44 11.88 -23.76
N THR A 339 -1.37 12.51 -24.94
CA THR A 339 -2.41 13.45 -25.41
C THR A 339 -3.59 12.75 -26.08
N GLU A 340 -3.50 11.45 -26.32
CA GLU A 340 -4.55 10.65 -26.97
C GLU A 340 -5.50 9.99 -25.96
N LEU A 341 -5.17 10.06 -24.68
CA LEU A 341 -5.92 9.50 -23.57
C LEU A 341 -6.48 10.63 -22.70
N SER A 342 -7.65 10.40 -22.11
CA SER A 342 -8.32 11.37 -21.25
C SER A 342 -9.02 10.72 -20.07
N GLY A 343 -9.30 11.54 -19.07
CA GLY A 343 -10.09 11.16 -17.91
C GLY A 343 -9.46 10.04 -17.06
N PRO A 344 -10.25 9.45 -16.15
CA PRO A 344 -9.80 8.36 -15.32
C PRO A 344 -9.57 7.07 -16.12
N VAL A 345 -8.90 6.11 -15.48
CA VAL A 345 -8.74 4.73 -15.95
C VAL A 345 -9.46 3.79 -14.99
N ALA A 346 -10.09 2.75 -15.51
CA ALA A 346 -10.59 1.65 -14.70
C ALA A 346 -9.63 0.47 -14.72
N ALA A 347 -9.39 -0.15 -13.56
CA ALA A 347 -8.69 -1.43 -13.42
C ALA A 347 -9.60 -2.43 -12.70
N CYS A 348 -9.96 -3.53 -13.39
CA CYS A 348 -11.05 -4.41 -12.93
C CYS A 348 -10.69 -5.90 -13.05
N TRP A 349 -11.16 -6.66 -12.07
CA TRP A 349 -11.04 -8.10 -11.96
C TRP A 349 -12.44 -8.73 -11.88
N TYR A 350 -12.57 -9.95 -12.39
CA TYR A 350 -13.83 -10.68 -12.46
C TYR A 350 -13.69 -12.07 -11.82
N GLY A 351 -14.79 -12.69 -11.41
CA GLY A 351 -14.74 -13.95 -10.64
C GLY A 351 -14.11 -15.12 -11.40
N ASN A 352 -14.07 -15.03 -12.72
CA ASN A 352 -13.45 -16.02 -13.61
C ASN A 352 -12.13 -15.55 -14.24
N SER A 353 -11.61 -14.38 -13.86
CA SER A 353 -10.29 -13.90 -14.31
C SER A 353 -9.16 -14.43 -13.41
N ARG A 354 -7.94 -13.95 -13.62
CA ARG A 354 -6.79 -14.19 -12.72
C ARG A 354 -6.39 -12.89 -12.03
N LEU A 355 -5.72 -12.98 -10.88
CA LEU A 355 -5.24 -11.79 -10.17
C LEU A 355 -4.23 -10.98 -11.00
N HIS A 356 -3.44 -11.67 -11.82
CA HIS A 356 -2.41 -11.07 -12.68
C HIS A 356 -2.91 -10.67 -14.09
N THR A 357 -4.21 -10.81 -14.38
CA THR A 357 -4.80 -10.43 -15.68
C THR A 357 -6.01 -9.50 -15.53
N PRO A 358 -5.89 -8.34 -14.85
CA PRO A 358 -6.96 -7.36 -14.84
C PRO A 358 -7.28 -6.87 -16.26
N VAL A 359 -8.47 -6.29 -16.42
CA VAL A 359 -8.79 -5.46 -17.58
C VAL A 359 -8.62 -3.99 -17.22
N PHE A 360 -7.94 -3.26 -18.08
CA PHE A 360 -7.76 -1.83 -18.00
C PHE A 360 -8.62 -1.16 -19.07
N VAL A 361 -9.40 -0.15 -18.68
CA VAL A 361 -10.25 0.63 -19.60
C VAL A 361 -9.95 2.11 -19.43
N ALA A 362 -9.69 2.80 -20.53
CA ALA A 362 -9.43 4.23 -20.55
C ALA A 362 -10.28 4.93 -21.63
N ASN A 363 -10.50 6.23 -21.47
CA ASN A 363 -11.12 7.04 -22.50
C ASN A 363 -10.06 7.64 -23.44
N ARG A 364 -10.46 7.82 -24.69
CA ARG A 364 -9.68 8.50 -25.71
C ARG A 364 -10.07 9.97 -25.77
N ALA A 365 -9.08 10.85 -25.80
CA ALA A 365 -9.25 12.26 -26.16
C ALA A 365 -9.42 12.44 -27.68
N GLY A 366 -9.02 11.42 -28.47
CA GLY A 366 -8.98 11.41 -29.92
C GLY A 366 -8.03 10.33 -30.41
N GLY A 367 -7.41 10.55 -31.58
CA GLY A 367 -6.04 10.09 -31.74
C GLY A 367 -5.71 9.05 -32.78
N ASN A 368 -4.43 9.07 -33.12
CA ASN A 368 -3.80 8.22 -34.12
C ASN A 368 -3.72 6.76 -33.65
N GLU A 369 -4.51 5.88 -34.27
CA GLU A 369 -4.53 4.44 -33.99
C GLU A 369 -3.15 3.79 -34.11
N ALA A 370 -2.26 4.35 -34.93
CA ALA A 370 -0.89 3.88 -35.05
C ALA A 370 -0.09 4.02 -33.75
N LEU A 371 -0.37 5.02 -32.90
CA LEU A 371 0.32 5.17 -31.61
C LEU A 371 -0.04 4.04 -30.63
N PHE A 372 -1.30 3.60 -30.65
CA PHE A 372 -1.77 2.48 -29.84
C PHE A 372 -1.19 1.15 -30.34
N GLU A 373 -1.12 0.98 -31.66
CA GLU A 373 -0.44 -0.15 -32.30
C GLU A 373 1.06 -0.19 -31.93
N SER A 374 1.76 0.94 -32.06
CA SER A 374 3.17 1.09 -31.69
C SER A 374 3.42 0.85 -30.21
N LEU A 375 2.53 1.31 -29.31
CA LEU A 375 2.60 1.01 -27.88
C LEU A 375 2.49 -0.50 -27.65
N PHE A 376 1.49 -1.15 -28.23
CA PHE A 376 1.25 -2.58 -28.04
C PHE A 376 2.41 -3.43 -28.54
N GLN A 377 2.90 -3.16 -29.75
CA GLN A 377 4.07 -3.84 -30.33
C GLN A 377 5.32 -3.65 -29.45
N THR A 378 5.54 -2.44 -28.95
CA THR A 378 6.68 -2.13 -28.08
C THR A 378 6.57 -2.83 -26.73
N ALA A 379 5.37 -2.89 -26.14
CA ALA A 379 5.15 -3.50 -24.84
C ALA A 379 5.35 -5.02 -24.87
N ILE A 380 5.02 -5.67 -25.99
CA ILE A 380 5.04 -7.13 -26.09
C ILE A 380 6.42 -7.71 -26.41
N ARG A 381 7.46 -6.90 -26.72
CA ARG A 381 8.91 -7.20 -26.91
C ARG A 381 9.30 -8.33 -27.89
N ASP A 382 8.54 -9.42 -27.96
CA ASP A 382 8.75 -10.64 -28.74
C ASP A 382 7.67 -10.88 -29.81
N GLY A 383 6.75 -9.92 -30.00
CA GLY A 383 5.57 -10.03 -30.86
C GLY A 383 5.89 -9.98 -32.36
N LYS A 384 6.63 -10.96 -32.90
CA LYS A 384 6.79 -11.15 -34.35
C LYS A 384 5.46 -11.49 -35.07
N SER A 385 4.38 -11.68 -34.32
CA SER A 385 3.06 -12.07 -34.83
C SER A 385 1.91 -11.27 -34.19
N VAL A 386 2.08 -9.97 -33.94
CA VAL A 386 0.94 -9.12 -33.58
C VAL A 386 -0.08 -9.15 -34.71
N GLN A 387 -1.26 -9.70 -34.43
CA GLN A 387 -2.39 -9.74 -35.35
C GLN A 387 -3.24 -8.50 -35.14
N LYS A 388 -3.43 -7.73 -36.21
CA LYS A 388 -4.41 -6.65 -36.26
C LYS A 388 -5.70 -7.20 -36.85
N GLN A 389 -6.81 -7.02 -36.13
CA GLN A 389 -8.13 -7.45 -36.55
C GLN A 389 -9.11 -6.29 -36.45
N GLN A 390 -10.04 -6.23 -37.40
CA GLN A 390 -11.16 -5.30 -37.35
C GLN A 390 -12.41 -6.06 -36.88
N GLY A 391 -13.07 -5.54 -35.85
CA GLY A 391 -14.27 -6.13 -35.25
C GLY A 391 -15.56 -5.67 -35.93
N LYS A 392 -16.69 -6.21 -35.45
CA LYS A 392 -18.01 -6.12 -36.09
C LYS A 392 -18.58 -4.69 -36.22
N LYS A 393 -18.15 -3.75 -35.38
CA LYS A 393 -18.64 -2.35 -35.35
C LYS A 393 -17.51 -1.32 -35.51
N GLY A 394 -16.51 -1.63 -36.35
CA GLY A 394 -15.36 -0.74 -36.56
C GLY A 394 -14.36 -0.75 -35.39
N GLU A 395 -14.43 -1.77 -34.53
CA GLU A 395 -13.47 -2.00 -33.46
C GLU A 395 -12.12 -2.35 -34.07
N LEU A 396 -11.03 -1.89 -33.47
CA LEU A 396 -9.68 -2.32 -33.83
C LEU A 396 -9.08 -3.11 -32.69
N ARG A 397 -8.45 -4.22 -33.03
CA ARG A 397 -7.86 -5.15 -32.07
C ARG A 397 -6.44 -5.48 -32.47
N TRP A 398 -5.54 -5.46 -31.51
CA TRP A 398 -4.20 -6.00 -31.60
C TRP A 398 -4.04 -7.11 -30.56
N SER A 399 -3.57 -8.27 -30.98
CA SER A 399 -3.31 -9.40 -30.08
C SER A 399 -2.05 -10.16 -30.49
N GLY A 400 -1.32 -10.70 -29.53
CA GLY A 400 -0.13 -11.51 -29.79
C GLY A 400 0.09 -12.51 -28.65
N ALA A 401 0.56 -13.71 -28.98
CA ALA A 401 0.85 -14.72 -27.95
C ALA A 401 2.14 -14.35 -27.20
N VAL A 402 2.11 -14.46 -25.88
CA VAL A 402 3.26 -14.22 -24.99
C VAL A 402 3.43 -15.40 -24.06
N SER A 403 4.63 -16.00 -24.06
CA SER A 403 4.96 -17.05 -23.10
C SER A 403 5.31 -16.43 -21.75
N THR A 404 4.66 -16.88 -20.69
CA THR A 404 4.96 -16.47 -19.31
C THR A 404 5.36 -17.69 -18.49
N ALA A 405 5.95 -17.46 -17.31
CA ALA A 405 6.23 -18.54 -16.36
C ALA A 405 4.95 -19.27 -15.91
N GLN A 406 3.79 -18.63 -16.03
CA GLN A 406 2.47 -19.15 -15.67
C GLN A 406 1.73 -19.80 -16.87
N GLY A 407 2.34 -19.82 -18.05
CA GLY A 407 1.76 -20.35 -19.29
C GLY A 407 1.66 -19.32 -20.42
N ALA A 408 1.25 -19.78 -21.60
CA ALA A 408 1.02 -18.88 -22.73
C ALA A 408 -0.23 -18.02 -22.48
N THR A 409 -0.10 -16.71 -22.69
CA THR A 409 -1.20 -15.75 -22.63
C THR A 409 -1.37 -15.09 -24.00
N THR A 410 -2.52 -14.46 -24.22
CA THR A 410 -2.76 -13.67 -25.44
C THR A 410 -3.22 -12.28 -25.05
N PRO A 411 -2.26 -11.41 -24.63
CA PRO A 411 -2.55 -10.01 -24.41
C PRO A 411 -3.25 -9.41 -25.62
N THR A 412 -4.24 -8.58 -25.33
CA THR A 412 -5.07 -7.94 -26.33
C THR A 412 -5.26 -6.47 -25.95
N LEU A 413 -5.04 -5.60 -26.92
CA LEU A 413 -5.45 -4.19 -26.88
C LEU A 413 -6.57 -4.01 -27.90
N ALA A 414 -7.63 -3.29 -27.54
CA ALA A 414 -8.67 -2.93 -28.48
C ALA A 414 -9.14 -1.49 -28.30
N ILE A 415 -9.66 -0.95 -29.39
CA ILE A 415 -10.27 0.37 -29.49
C ILE A 415 -11.69 0.21 -30.02
N SER A 416 -12.65 0.84 -29.34
CA SER A 416 -14.05 0.91 -29.74
C SER A 416 -14.60 2.31 -29.49
N GLY A 417 -14.70 3.11 -30.55
CA GLY A 417 -15.03 4.53 -30.47
C GLY A 417 -14.04 5.28 -29.57
N ASN A 418 -14.54 5.86 -28.48
CA ASN A 418 -13.75 6.58 -27.49
C ASN A 418 -13.14 5.69 -26.38
N THR A 419 -13.29 4.37 -26.44
CA THR A 419 -12.81 3.45 -25.41
C THR A 419 -11.54 2.74 -25.86
N VAL A 420 -10.50 2.76 -25.04
CA VAL A 420 -9.34 1.87 -25.14
C VAL A 420 -9.45 0.81 -24.06
N VAL A 421 -9.20 -0.44 -24.40
CA VAL A 421 -9.22 -1.56 -23.45
C VAL A 421 -8.01 -2.44 -23.65
N PHE A 422 -7.37 -2.82 -22.55
CA PHE A 422 -6.25 -3.76 -22.54
C PHE A 422 -6.44 -4.83 -21.47
N SER A 423 -6.09 -6.07 -21.80
CA SER A 423 -5.87 -7.12 -20.80
C SER A 423 -4.86 -8.14 -21.32
N ALA A 424 -4.16 -8.79 -20.40
CA ALA A 424 -3.38 -10.00 -20.70
C ALA A 424 -4.28 -11.20 -21.07
N ASP A 425 -5.57 -11.16 -20.69
CA ASP A 425 -6.59 -12.12 -21.11
C ASP A 425 -7.53 -11.49 -22.15
N GLY A 426 -7.37 -11.90 -23.41
CA GLY A 426 -8.21 -11.42 -24.51
C GLY A 426 -9.71 -11.63 -24.31
N LYS A 427 -10.14 -12.60 -23.49
CA LYS A 427 -11.56 -12.83 -23.20
C LYS A 427 -12.17 -11.68 -22.41
N LEU A 428 -11.41 -11.03 -21.54
CA LEU A 428 -11.89 -9.86 -20.80
C LEU A 428 -12.05 -8.65 -21.72
N VAL A 429 -11.18 -8.49 -22.71
CA VAL A 429 -11.34 -7.48 -23.76
C VAL A 429 -12.65 -7.72 -24.54
N ASP A 430 -12.92 -8.98 -24.90
CA ASP A 430 -14.14 -9.34 -25.63
C ASP A 430 -15.41 -9.01 -24.82
N GLN A 431 -15.38 -9.17 -23.48
CA GLN A 431 -16.49 -8.79 -22.61
C GLN A 431 -16.73 -7.27 -22.60
N VAL A 432 -15.68 -6.45 -22.50
CA VAL A 432 -15.81 -4.98 -22.58
C VAL A 432 -16.40 -4.58 -23.94
N LEU A 433 -15.92 -5.18 -25.03
CA LEU A 433 -16.44 -4.88 -26.36
C LEU A 433 -17.91 -5.33 -26.51
N ALA A 434 -18.32 -6.45 -25.92
CA ALA A 434 -19.72 -6.88 -25.90
C ALA A 434 -20.64 -5.88 -25.19
N VAL A 435 -20.21 -5.29 -24.07
CA VAL A 435 -20.92 -4.18 -23.41
C VAL A 435 -21.05 -2.98 -24.35
N LYS A 436 -19.95 -2.57 -25.00
CA LYS A 436 -19.96 -1.47 -25.98
C LYS A 436 -20.91 -1.74 -27.14
N ARG A 437 -21.09 -3.00 -27.54
CA ARG A 437 -22.04 -3.40 -28.58
C ARG A 437 -23.48 -3.51 -28.09
N LYS A 438 -23.75 -3.34 -26.79
CA LYS A 438 -25.03 -3.56 -26.09
C LYS A 438 -25.49 -5.02 -26.10
N GLU A 439 -24.54 -5.95 -26.13
CA GLU A 439 -24.79 -7.40 -26.10
C GLU A 439 -24.74 -7.96 -24.66
N MET A 440 -24.19 -7.20 -23.72
CA MET A 440 -24.07 -7.55 -22.30
C MET A 440 -24.38 -6.33 -21.43
N PRO A 441 -24.90 -6.54 -20.19
CA PRO A 441 -25.13 -5.45 -19.24
C PRO A 441 -23.83 -4.80 -18.79
N ALA A 442 -23.92 -3.52 -18.43
CA ALA A 442 -22.79 -2.71 -17.99
C ALA A 442 -22.73 -2.62 -16.46
N ALA A 443 -21.54 -2.37 -15.93
CA ALA A 443 -21.34 -2.08 -14.51
C ALA A 443 -22.16 -0.86 -14.05
N SER A 444 -22.39 0.12 -14.92
CA SER A 444 -23.26 1.28 -14.64
C SER A 444 -24.68 0.90 -14.24
N ASP A 445 -25.17 -0.26 -14.66
CA ASP A 445 -26.53 -0.72 -14.35
C ASP A 445 -26.71 -1.03 -12.85
N LEU A 446 -25.60 -1.19 -12.11
CA LEU A 446 -25.56 -1.37 -10.65
C LEU A 446 -25.46 -0.06 -9.87
N LEU A 447 -25.27 1.07 -10.56
CA LEU A 447 -24.82 2.32 -9.95
C LEU A 447 -25.94 3.37 -9.94
N PRO A 448 -26.42 3.78 -8.75
CA PRO A 448 -27.33 4.93 -8.64
C PRO A 448 -26.69 6.24 -9.09
N ASP A 449 -25.37 6.34 -8.96
CA ASP A 449 -24.58 7.51 -9.32
C ASP A 449 -23.19 7.06 -9.77
N ALA A 450 -23.03 6.88 -11.08
CA ALA A 450 -21.78 6.43 -11.66
C ALA A 450 -20.68 7.51 -11.56
N LYS A 451 -21.04 8.80 -11.57
CA LYS A 451 -20.09 9.92 -11.58
C LYS A 451 -19.15 9.89 -10.39
N HIS A 452 -19.70 9.76 -9.18
CA HIS A 452 -18.95 9.79 -7.92
C HIS A 452 -18.48 8.40 -7.44
N THR A 453 -18.73 7.34 -8.21
CA THR A 453 -18.31 5.99 -7.84
C THR A 453 -16.84 5.79 -8.20
N VAL A 454 -15.97 5.59 -7.21
CA VAL A 454 -14.52 5.43 -7.42
C VAL A 454 -14.08 3.97 -7.40
N GLY A 455 -14.96 3.08 -6.92
CA GLY A 455 -14.69 1.65 -6.92
C GLY A 455 -15.92 0.81 -6.65
N MET A 456 -15.84 -0.46 -7.00
CA MET A 456 -16.80 -1.50 -6.68
C MET A 456 -16.07 -2.75 -6.20
N ILE A 457 -16.65 -3.44 -5.23
CA ILE A 457 -16.23 -4.76 -4.78
C ILE A 457 -17.46 -5.64 -4.65
N ALA A 458 -17.43 -6.81 -5.26
CA ALA A 458 -18.44 -7.86 -5.10
C ALA A 458 -17.84 -9.01 -4.27
N PRO A 459 -18.11 -9.08 -2.94
CA PRO A 459 -17.48 -10.05 -2.05
C PRO A 459 -17.58 -11.50 -2.52
N ALA A 460 -18.73 -11.91 -3.06
CA ALA A 460 -18.91 -13.27 -3.56
C ALA A 460 -18.07 -13.60 -4.80
N SER A 461 -18.00 -12.66 -5.75
CA SER A 461 -17.18 -12.82 -6.96
C SER A 461 -15.68 -12.73 -6.64
N LEU A 462 -15.30 -11.83 -5.72
CA LEU A 462 -13.92 -11.73 -5.22
C LEU A 462 -13.48 -13.00 -4.49
N ALA A 463 -14.34 -13.56 -3.63
CA ALA A 463 -14.05 -14.80 -2.95
C ALA A 463 -13.80 -15.95 -3.93
N ARG A 464 -14.59 -16.05 -5.00
CA ARG A 464 -14.37 -17.02 -6.09
C ARG A 464 -13.03 -16.82 -6.80
N LEU A 465 -12.66 -15.58 -7.11
CA LEU A 465 -11.39 -15.25 -7.73
C LEU A 465 -10.20 -15.68 -6.85
N ILE A 466 -10.25 -15.39 -5.56
CA ILE A 466 -9.21 -15.79 -4.59
C ILE A 466 -9.14 -17.32 -4.49
N GLU A 467 -10.29 -17.98 -4.37
CA GLU A 467 -10.39 -19.45 -4.29
C GLU A 467 -9.73 -20.12 -5.50
N VAL A 468 -10.08 -19.68 -6.72
CA VAL A 468 -9.51 -20.19 -7.97
C VAL A 468 -8.00 -19.93 -8.05
N GLU A 469 -7.54 -18.74 -7.67
CA GLU A 469 -6.12 -18.42 -7.71
C GLU A 469 -5.33 -19.29 -6.75
N SER A 470 -5.77 -19.42 -5.50
CA SER A 470 -5.09 -20.20 -4.46
C SER A 470 -5.01 -21.70 -4.79
N PHE A 471 -6.07 -22.30 -5.31
CA PHE A 471 -6.05 -23.74 -5.61
C PHE A 471 -5.37 -24.09 -6.93
N ASN A 472 -5.25 -23.13 -7.86
CA ASN A 472 -4.47 -23.30 -9.08
C ASN A 472 -2.96 -23.19 -8.82
N THR A 473 -2.53 -22.40 -7.84
CA THR A 473 -1.12 -22.32 -7.44
C THR A 473 -0.69 -23.46 -6.51
N LEU A 474 -1.64 -24.13 -5.85
CA LEU A 474 -1.39 -25.25 -4.93
C LEU A 474 -2.05 -26.55 -5.44
N PRO A 475 -1.52 -27.17 -6.52
CA PRO A 475 -2.06 -28.41 -7.04
C PRO A 475 -1.92 -29.55 -6.01
N SER A 476 -3.00 -30.32 -5.82
CA SER A 476 -3.14 -31.32 -4.76
C SER A 476 -2.06 -32.40 -4.73
N GLN A 477 -1.48 -32.71 -5.89
CA GLN A 477 -0.42 -33.72 -6.02
C GLN A 477 0.97 -33.21 -5.63
N ARG A 478 1.20 -31.88 -5.60
CA ARG A 478 2.52 -31.30 -5.33
C ARG A 478 2.61 -30.61 -3.97
N GLU A 479 1.50 -30.07 -3.48
CA GLU A 479 1.46 -29.26 -2.25
C GLU A 479 0.33 -29.68 -1.29
N PRO A 480 0.23 -30.97 -0.88
CA PRO A 480 -0.91 -31.47 -0.10
C PRO A 480 -1.02 -30.80 1.28
N VAL A 481 0.10 -30.48 1.93
CA VAL A 481 0.13 -29.83 3.24
C VAL A 481 -0.37 -28.38 3.15
N LEU A 482 0.19 -27.59 2.24
CA LEU A 482 -0.24 -26.20 2.04
C LEU A 482 -1.69 -26.12 1.56
N ARG A 483 -2.11 -27.04 0.69
CA ARG A 483 -3.49 -27.14 0.25
C ARG A 483 -4.43 -27.44 1.41
N GLY A 484 -4.09 -28.39 2.29
CA GLY A 484 -4.85 -28.69 3.50
C GLY A 484 -4.97 -27.47 4.43
N ALA A 485 -3.90 -26.67 4.56
CA ALA A 485 -3.95 -25.42 5.32
C ALA A 485 -4.87 -24.36 4.67
N VAL A 486 -4.85 -24.25 3.33
CA VAL A 486 -5.77 -23.38 2.59
C VAL A 486 -7.23 -23.84 2.74
N ASP A 487 -7.49 -25.13 2.64
CA ASP A 487 -8.82 -25.71 2.87
C ASP A 487 -9.32 -25.41 4.29
N ALA A 488 -8.47 -25.60 5.31
CA ALA A 488 -8.84 -25.40 6.71
C ALA A 488 -9.00 -23.91 7.10
N HIS A 489 -8.17 -23.02 6.54
CA HIS A 489 -8.08 -21.63 7.01
C HIS A 489 -8.62 -20.61 6.02
N LEU A 490 -8.42 -20.76 4.71
CA LEU A 490 -8.85 -19.77 3.73
C LEU A 490 -10.32 -19.97 3.35
N VAL A 491 -10.74 -21.20 3.03
CA VAL A 491 -12.08 -21.49 2.51
C VAL A 491 -13.20 -20.98 3.46
N PRO A 492 -13.17 -21.21 4.78
CA PRO A 492 -14.21 -20.69 5.68
C PRO A 492 -14.32 -19.16 5.64
N ARG A 493 -13.20 -18.45 5.49
CA ARG A 493 -13.17 -16.98 5.40
C ARG A 493 -13.75 -16.49 4.09
N LEU A 494 -13.46 -17.18 2.99
CA LEU A 494 -14.08 -16.89 1.68
C LEU A 494 -15.59 -17.16 1.70
N GLN A 495 -16.05 -18.20 2.42
CA GLN A 495 -17.49 -18.46 2.61
C GLN A 495 -18.17 -17.41 3.47
N ALA A 496 -17.49 -16.89 4.50
CA ALA A 496 -17.98 -15.75 5.27
C ALA A 496 -18.09 -14.48 4.39
N LEU A 497 -17.05 -14.19 3.61
CA LEU A 497 -17.01 -13.05 2.69
C LEU A 497 -18.14 -13.09 1.65
N LYS A 498 -18.48 -14.28 1.11
CA LYS A 498 -19.58 -14.48 0.14
C LYS A 498 -20.95 -14.02 0.65
N LYS A 499 -21.17 -13.90 1.96
CA LYS A 499 -22.44 -13.48 2.55
C LYS A 499 -22.70 -11.97 2.48
N TYR A 500 -21.66 -11.19 2.19
CA TYR A 500 -21.76 -9.74 2.13
C TYR A 500 -22.26 -9.27 0.76
N PRO A 501 -23.12 -8.24 0.69
CA PRO A 501 -23.59 -7.71 -0.58
C PRO A 501 -22.44 -7.03 -1.34
N PRO A 502 -22.58 -6.82 -2.66
CA PRO A 502 -21.70 -5.94 -3.40
C PRO A 502 -21.74 -4.52 -2.82
N TYR A 503 -20.59 -3.84 -2.83
CA TYR A 503 -20.44 -2.46 -2.37
C TYR A 503 -19.82 -1.60 -3.45
N ARG A 504 -20.23 -0.33 -3.49
CA ARG A 504 -19.53 0.74 -4.18
C ARG A 504 -18.87 1.69 -3.19
N MET A 505 -17.74 2.24 -3.61
CA MET A 505 -17.01 3.29 -2.93
C MET A 505 -17.37 4.62 -3.60
N VAL A 506 -17.85 5.58 -2.80
CA VAL A 506 -18.36 6.87 -3.30
C VAL A 506 -17.52 8.01 -2.73
N LEU A 507 -17.00 8.84 -3.63
CA LEU A 507 -16.27 10.07 -3.33
C LEU A 507 -17.13 11.25 -3.77
N LYS A 508 -17.87 11.85 -2.83
CA LYS A 508 -18.84 12.92 -3.12
C LYS A 508 -18.19 14.26 -3.50
N SER A 509 -16.96 14.50 -3.04
CA SER A 509 -16.25 15.75 -3.27
C SER A 509 -14.76 15.50 -3.39
N VAL A 510 -14.12 16.40 -4.13
CA VAL A 510 -12.65 16.55 -4.19
C VAL A 510 -12.28 17.90 -3.58
N PRO A 511 -11.07 18.05 -3.00
CA PRO A 511 -10.65 19.33 -2.46
C PRO A 511 -10.58 20.40 -3.56
N ALA A 512 -11.04 21.61 -3.25
CA ALA A 512 -10.98 22.73 -4.19
C ALA A 512 -9.55 23.28 -4.36
N LYS A 513 -8.72 23.20 -3.29
CA LYS A 513 -7.34 23.69 -3.24
C LYS A 513 -6.56 22.88 -2.20
N GLY A 514 -5.25 22.75 -2.42
CA GLY A 514 -4.34 22.11 -1.47
C GLY A 514 -4.63 20.61 -1.26
N ILE A 515 -4.14 20.10 -0.14
CA ILE A 515 -4.24 18.69 0.24
C ILE A 515 -5.25 18.58 1.38
N ALA A 516 -6.25 17.70 1.25
CA ALA A 516 -7.25 17.50 2.29
C ALA A 516 -7.87 16.09 2.29
N TRP A 517 -8.29 15.64 3.47
CA TRP A 517 -9.07 14.41 3.64
C TRP A 517 -10.48 14.57 3.08
N GLN A 518 -10.91 13.62 2.27
CA GLN A 518 -12.27 13.51 1.75
C GLN A 518 -12.92 12.20 2.23
N PRO A 519 -14.19 12.22 2.69
CA PRO A 519 -14.89 11.00 3.09
C PRO A 519 -15.06 10.02 1.91
N LEU A 520 -14.78 8.74 2.17
CA LEU A 520 -15.03 7.64 1.26
C LEU A 520 -16.18 6.79 1.80
N GLU A 521 -17.35 6.92 1.16
CA GLU A 521 -18.56 6.22 1.61
C GLU A 521 -18.68 4.84 0.97
N TRP A 522 -19.08 3.86 1.77
CA TRP A 522 -19.36 2.50 1.30
C TRP A 522 -20.87 2.30 1.22
N GLN A 523 -21.39 2.01 0.03
CA GLN A 523 -22.83 1.84 -0.20
C GLN A 523 -23.08 0.48 -0.84
N ALA A 524 -24.02 -0.29 -0.29
CA ALA A 524 -24.42 -1.56 -0.92
C ALA A 524 -25.05 -1.30 -2.30
N THR A 525 -24.72 -2.13 -3.28
CA THR A 525 -25.29 -2.08 -4.64
C THR A 525 -26.18 -3.30 -4.90
N GLY A 526 -27.12 -3.18 -5.84
CA GLY A 526 -27.97 -4.30 -6.26
C GLY A 526 -29.09 -4.69 -5.29
N LYS A 527 -29.78 -3.69 -4.71
CA LYS A 527 -31.13 -3.91 -4.14
C LYS A 527 -32.19 -3.79 -5.23
#